data_AF-A0A812N607-F1
#
_entry.id   AF-A0A812N607-F1
#
_cell.length_a   1.000
_cell.length_b   1.000
_cell.length_c   1.000
_cell.angle_alpha   90.00
_cell.angle_beta   90.00
_cell.angle_gamma   90.00
#
_symmetry.space_group_name_H-M   'P 1'
#
loop_
_entity.id
_entity.type
_entity.pdbx_description
1 polymer ?
#
loop_
_entity_poly.entity_id
_entity_poly.type
_entity_poly.pdbx_seq_one_letter_code
_entity_poly.pdbx_strand_id
1 'polypeptide(L)'
;MSILLADRIGISLDGGFQTAVSEFETKYADFVSSMQAVRPDTVRGVRLGRFLHHAPWLWWHGRIKDMYRHSEVVSNIDMFVSHSWQAPAWKRYLNLLVLRNGLPAMLLGTLGASVANVLSQHSILPPLEVLGGGWCLLSGFLMYYLTLLSWRPSTILFWDCACINQHDQTLKAEGLASLGAILKQSKSLLVLWDQTFVSRLWCMFEMAAYLHSRADKSASVTVRSPLTGVLVLSVHACLEFTSFLYFLPADSIFEPSQTMVVIGWLALLGILSFSFVVSNFRAYWRDIDTMEQHMLNFALGDSKC
;
A
#
# COMPACT_ATOMS: atom_id res chain seq x y z
N MET A 1 4.99 -18.42 25.63
CA MET A 1 6.41 -18.07 25.87
C MET A 1 6.78 -18.10 27.35
N SER A 2 5.88 -17.75 28.27
CA SER A 2 6.11 -17.78 29.72
C SER A 2 6.14 -19.18 30.36
N ILE A 3 5.37 -20.14 29.82
CA ILE A 3 5.29 -21.51 30.34
C ILE A 3 6.56 -22.33 30.03
N LEU A 4 7.11 -22.17 28.82
CA LEU A 4 8.35 -22.85 28.38
C LEU A 4 9.61 -22.34 29.08
N LEU A 5 9.57 -21.13 29.65
CA LEU A 5 10.68 -20.58 30.45
C LEU A 5 10.63 -21.10 31.90
N ALA A 6 9.44 -21.31 32.47
CA ALA A 6 9.28 -21.80 33.84
C ALA A 6 9.69 -23.27 33.99
N ASP A 7 9.42 -24.10 32.97
CA ASP A 7 9.74 -25.53 32.96
C ASP A 7 11.27 -25.79 32.92
N ARG A 8 12.04 -24.83 32.37
CA ARG A 8 13.51 -24.91 32.31
C ARG A 8 14.22 -24.54 33.62
N ILE A 9 13.52 -23.96 34.60
CA ILE A 9 14.12 -23.40 35.83
C ILE A 9 13.64 -24.17 37.09
N GLY A 10 12.86 -25.25 36.94
CA GLY A 10 12.45 -26.12 38.05
C GLY A 10 11.52 -25.45 39.07
N ILE A 11 10.81 -24.40 38.67
CA ILE A 11 9.82 -23.72 39.51
C ILE A 11 8.46 -24.37 39.24
N SER A 12 7.95 -25.12 40.21
CA SER A 12 6.55 -25.58 40.25
C SER A 12 5.65 -24.34 40.24
N LEU A 13 5.09 -24.01 39.09
CA LEU A 13 4.05 -22.99 38.98
C LEU A 13 2.82 -23.51 39.71
N ASP A 14 2.59 -23.00 40.93
CA ASP A 14 1.45 -23.32 41.78
C ASP A 14 0.15 -23.35 40.96
N GLY A 15 -0.74 -24.31 41.25
CA GLY A 15 -2.01 -24.49 40.53
C GLY A 15 -2.84 -23.20 40.43
N GLY A 16 -2.73 -22.30 41.42
CA GLY A 16 -3.36 -20.98 41.39
C GLY A 16 -2.88 -20.06 40.26
N PHE A 17 -1.62 -20.14 39.84
CA PHE A 17 -1.11 -19.36 38.72
C PHE A 17 -1.67 -19.84 37.38
N GLN A 18 -1.74 -21.17 37.18
CA GLN A 18 -2.35 -21.74 35.96
C GLN A 18 -3.84 -21.40 35.87
N THR A 19 -4.57 -21.48 36.98
CA THR A 19 -5.99 -21.07 37.03
C THR A 19 -6.16 -19.59 36.72
N ALA A 20 -5.33 -18.71 37.29
CA ALA A 20 -5.38 -17.27 37.01
C ALA A 20 -5.08 -16.93 35.54
N VAL A 21 -4.11 -17.63 34.92
CA VAL A 21 -3.81 -17.47 33.49
C VAL A 21 -4.98 -17.92 32.63
N SER A 22 -5.58 -19.07 32.92
CA SER A 22 -6.74 -19.57 32.16
C SER A 22 -7.96 -18.65 32.30
N GLU A 23 -8.21 -18.11 33.49
CA GLU A 23 -9.28 -17.14 33.72
C GLU A 23 -9.03 -15.83 32.95
N PHE A 24 -7.78 -15.35 32.93
CA PHE A 24 -7.39 -14.18 32.14
C PHE A 24 -7.57 -14.42 30.64
N GLU A 25 -7.12 -15.56 30.12
CA GLU A 25 -7.27 -15.93 28.70
C GLU A 25 -8.74 -15.98 28.29
N THR A 26 -9.59 -16.55 29.13
CA THR A 26 -11.05 -16.62 28.90
C THR A 26 -11.66 -15.21 28.85
N LYS A 27 -11.39 -14.37 29.87
CA LYS A 27 -11.87 -12.99 29.90
C LYS A 27 -11.36 -12.15 28.73
N TYR A 28 -10.11 -12.38 28.31
CA TYR A 28 -9.52 -11.70 27.17
C TYR A 28 -10.17 -12.15 25.85
N ALA A 29 -10.43 -13.45 25.69
CA ALA A 29 -11.14 -13.99 24.53
C ALA A 29 -12.58 -13.45 24.45
N ASP A 30 -13.29 -13.39 25.58
CA ASP A 30 -14.63 -12.80 25.68
C ASP A 30 -14.60 -11.31 25.29
N PHE A 31 -13.59 -10.57 25.75
CA PHE A 31 -13.42 -9.16 25.37
C PHE A 31 -13.14 -9.00 23.86
N VAL A 32 -12.20 -9.77 23.30
CA VAL A 32 -11.86 -9.70 21.87
C VAL A 32 -13.05 -10.09 21.00
N SER A 33 -13.80 -11.12 21.37
CA SER A 33 -15.01 -11.56 20.64
C SER A 33 -16.15 -10.54 20.72
N SER A 34 -16.22 -9.74 21.79
CA SER A 34 -17.18 -8.63 21.87
C SER A 34 -16.93 -7.52 20.82
N MET A 35 -15.70 -7.46 20.28
CA MET A 35 -15.25 -6.46 19.32
C MET A 35 -15.55 -5.02 19.79
N GLN A 36 -15.38 -4.77 21.09
CA GLN A 36 -15.52 -3.46 21.72
C GLN A 36 -14.17 -2.77 21.87
N ALA A 37 -14.19 -1.44 21.87
CA ALA A 37 -12.98 -0.67 22.10
C ALA A 37 -12.70 -0.65 23.60
N VAL A 38 -11.42 -0.72 24.00
CA VAL A 38 -11.04 -0.56 25.43
C VAL A 38 -11.51 0.80 25.93
N ARG A 39 -11.37 1.83 25.09
CA ARG A 39 -11.88 3.19 25.31
C ARG A 39 -12.22 3.83 23.96
N PRO A 40 -13.12 4.82 23.89
CA PRO A 40 -13.48 5.45 22.62
C PRO A 40 -12.31 6.12 21.89
N ASP A 41 -11.29 6.58 22.61
CA ASP A 41 -10.12 7.29 22.08
C ASP A 41 -9.04 6.37 21.46
N THR A 42 -9.15 5.05 21.67
CA THR A 42 -8.26 4.07 21.03
C THR A 42 -8.64 3.80 19.58
N VAL A 43 -9.88 4.12 19.17
CA VAL A 43 -10.31 4.03 17.78
C VAL A 43 -9.81 5.25 17.02
N ARG A 44 -8.70 5.05 16.30
CA ARG A 44 -8.02 6.11 15.56
C ARG A 44 -7.91 5.80 14.08
N GLY A 45 -7.95 6.84 13.26
CA GLY A 45 -7.71 6.77 11.83
C GLY A 45 -6.78 7.90 11.39
N VAL A 46 -6.05 7.70 10.30
CA VAL A 46 -5.25 8.74 9.65
C VAL A 46 -5.89 9.08 8.31
N ARG A 47 -5.96 10.38 7.98
CA ARG A 47 -6.39 10.76 6.62
C ARG A 47 -5.36 10.31 5.61
N LEU A 48 -5.80 9.60 4.59
CA LEU A 48 -4.90 9.03 3.58
C LEU A 48 -4.03 10.10 2.91
N GLY A 49 -4.58 11.28 2.56
CA GLY A 49 -3.76 12.38 2.03
C GLY A 49 -2.65 12.85 2.99
N ARG A 50 -2.89 12.83 4.31
CA ARG A 50 -1.84 13.13 5.31
C ARG A 50 -0.80 12.02 5.35
N PHE A 51 -1.24 10.75 5.35
CA PHE A 51 -0.35 9.60 5.34
C PHE A 51 0.56 9.60 4.10
N LEU A 52 -0.02 9.76 2.90
CA LEU A 52 0.76 9.76 1.65
C LEU A 52 1.81 10.87 1.60
N HIS A 53 1.49 12.05 2.14
CA HIS A 53 2.42 13.19 2.13
C HIS A 53 3.53 13.09 3.19
N HIS A 54 3.23 12.55 4.38
CA HIS A 54 4.19 12.55 5.51
C HIS A 54 4.98 11.24 5.63
N ALA A 55 4.42 10.09 5.18
CA ALA A 55 5.05 8.79 5.37
C ALA A 55 6.42 8.66 4.70
N PRO A 56 6.62 9.10 3.44
CA PRO A 56 7.94 9.03 2.80
C PRO A 56 9.01 9.79 3.58
N TRP A 57 8.71 11.00 4.03
CA TRP A 57 9.63 11.82 4.80
C TRP A 57 9.95 11.19 6.16
N LEU A 58 8.93 10.68 6.88
CA LEU A 58 9.13 10.01 8.17
C LEU A 58 9.90 8.69 8.03
N TRP A 59 9.67 7.91 6.97
CA TRP A 59 10.45 6.71 6.69
C TRP A 59 11.92 7.03 6.42
N TRP A 60 12.18 8.03 5.58
CA TRP A 60 13.55 8.46 5.26
C TRP A 60 14.36 8.83 6.50
N HIS A 61 13.71 9.43 7.50
CA HIS A 61 14.34 9.83 8.76
C HIS A 61 14.26 8.77 9.86
N GLY A 62 13.74 7.56 9.59
CA GLY A 62 13.57 6.51 10.60
C GLY A 62 12.52 6.81 11.68
N ARG A 63 11.62 7.77 11.42
CA ARG A 63 10.63 8.33 12.36
C ARG A 63 9.20 7.91 12.07
N ILE A 64 8.98 6.81 11.35
CA ILE A 64 7.62 6.37 10.97
C ILE A 64 6.68 6.19 12.18
N LYS A 65 7.22 5.84 13.35
CA LYS A 65 6.46 5.72 14.60
C LYS A 65 5.83 7.03 15.07
N ASP A 66 6.35 8.18 14.62
CA ASP A 66 5.76 9.50 14.89
C ASP A 66 4.47 9.75 14.09
N MET A 67 4.15 8.88 13.12
CA MET A 67 2.92 8.96 12.33
C MET A 67 1.67 8.92 13.21
N TYR A 68 1.76 8.32 14.41
CA TYR A 68 0.70 8.34 15.42
C TYR A 68 0.14 9.75 15.68
N ARG A 69 0.99 10.79 15.67
CA ARG A 69 0.58 12.19 15.90
C ARG A 69 -0.33 12.75 14.80
N HIS A 70 -0.35 12.12 13.62
CA HIS A 70 -1.19 12.51 12.49
C HIS A 70 -2.53 11.74 12.44
N SER A 71 -2.72 10.75 13.32
CA SER A 71 -4.02 10.09 13.48
C SER A 71 -4.96 10.90 14.37
N GLU A 72 -6.27 10.74 14.15
CA GLU A 72 -7.34 11.38 14.92
C GLU A 72 -8.30 10.31 15.45
N VAL A 73 -8.98 10.60 16.56
CA VAL A 73 -10.06 9.74 17.08
C VAL A 73 -11.22 9.82 16.10
N VAL A 74 -11.73 8.67 15.67
CA VAL A 74 -12.77 8.58 14.64
C VAL A 74 -13.87 7.63 15.07
N SER A 75 -15.11 7.92 14.66
CA SER A 75 -16.26 7.02 14.88
C SER A 75 -16.43 5.98 13.78
N ASN A 76 -15.80 6.21 12.61
CA ASN A 76 -15.89 5.35 11.44
C ASN A 76 -14.57 5.40 10.66
N ILE A 77 -14.19 4.27 10.08
CA ILE A 77 -12.98 4.13 9.29
C ILE A 77 -13.41 3.73 7.88
N ASP A 78 -12.94 4.43 6.85
CA ASP A 78 -13.34 4.13 5.48
C ASP A 78 -12.67 2.86 4.96
N MET A 79 -11.43 2.63 5.39
CA MET A 79 -10.63 1.49 4.96
C MET A 79 -9.67 1.03 6.04
N PHE A 80 -9.74 -0.25 6.39
CA PHE A 80 -8.71 -0.94 7.15
C PHE A 80 -7.67 -1.50 6.20
N VAL A 81 -6.37 -1.30 6.47
CA VAL A 81 -5.30 -1.93 5.68
C VAL A 81 -4.63 -3.03 6.47
N SER A 82 -4.93 -4.28 6.11
CA SER A 82 -4.24 -5.45 6.62
C SER A 82 -3.02 -5.76 5.74
N HIS A 83 -1.87 -5.99 6.37
CA HIS A 83 -0.63 -6.27 5.67
C HIS A 83 0.39 -6.99 6.57
N SER A 84 1.33 -7.73 5.98
CA SER A 84 2.47 -8.25 6.73
C SER A 84 3.56 -7.18 6.89
N TRP A 85 4.16 -7.14 8.07
CA TRP A 85 5.30 -6.26 8.38
C TRP A 85 6.60 -6.66 7.66
N GLN A 86 6.69 -7.91 7.18
CA GLN A 86 7.88 -8.44 6.48
C GLN A 86 8.04 -7.83 5.08
N ALA A 87 6.95 -7.47 4.41
CA ALA A 87 7.05 -6.88 3.09
C ALA A 87 7.71 -5.48 3.14
N PRO A 88 8.40 -5.05 2.07
CA PRO A 88 8.94 -3.70 2.00
C PRO A 88 7.83 -2.64 2.05
N ALA A 89 7.97 -1.66 2.96
CA ALA A 89 6.97 -0.61 3.17
C ALA A 89 6.70 0.23 1.91
N TRP A 90 7.73 0.50 1.10
CA TRP A 90 7.61 1.30 -0.11
C TRP A 90 6.70 0.65 -1.17
N LYS A 91 6.66 -0.69 -1.28
CA LYS A 91 5.77 -1.39 -2.21
C LYS A 91 4.31 -1.16 -1.82
N ARG A 92 4.00 -1.30 -0.53
CA ARG A 92 2.67 -1.04 0.01
C ARG A 92 2.25 0.42 -0.15
N TYR A 93 3.18 1.34 0.08
CA TYR A 93 2.99 2.76 -0.17
C TYR A 93 2.63 3.05 -1.64
N LEU A 94 3.43 2.55 -2.59
CA LEU A 94 3.14 2.75 -4.02
C LEU A 94 1.80 2.14 -4.42
N ASN A 95 1.42 1.02 -3.81
CA ASN A 95 0.11 0.42 -4.04
C ASN A 95 -1.01 1.35 -3.56
N LEU A 96 -0.93 1.88 -2.35
CA LEU A 96 -1.90 2.88 -1.86
C LEU A 96 -1.94 4.14 -2.73
N LEU A 97 -0.77 4.63 -3.15
CA LEU A 97 -0.64 5.80 -4.01
C LEU A 97 -1.38 5.60 -5.33
N VAL A 98 -1.11 4.48 -6.02
CA VAL A 98 -1.76 4.15 -7.30
C VAL A 98 -3.25 3.88 -7.13
N LEU A 99 -3.65 3.09 -6.13
CA LEU A 99 -5.05 2.71 -5.92
C LEU A 99 -5.96 3.91 -5.61
N ARG A 100 -5.40 5.00 -5.07
CA ARG A 100 -6.20 6.12 -4.55
C ARG A 100 -6.00 7.42 -5.32
N ASN A 101 -4.80 7.65 -5.85
CA ASN A 101 -4.49 8.84 -6.63
C ASN A 101 -4.41 8.54 -8.13
N GLY A 102 -4.39 7.27 -8.56
CA GLY A 102 -4.21 6.87 -9.95
C GLY A 102 -5.32 7.34 -10.90
N LEU A 103 -6.60 7.24 -10.50
CA LEU A 103 -7.71 7.71 -11.34
C LEU A 103 -7.69 9.25 -11.51
N PRO A 104 -7.60 10.08 -10.45
CA PRO A 104 -7.38 11.51 -10.61
C PRO A 104 -6.15 11.85 -11.48
N ALA A 105 -5.03 11.15 -11.27
CA ALA A 105 -3.81 11.36 -12.04
C ALA A 105 -4.00 11.06 -13.53
N MET A 106 -4.68 9.97 -13.86
CA MET A 106 -5.01 9.62 -15.25
C MET A 106 -5.92 10.68 -15.89
N LEU A 107 -6.97 11.13 -15.19
CA LEU A 107 -7.89 12.13 -15.72
C LEU A 107 -7.21 13.48 -15.96
N LEU A 108 -6.44 13.97 -14.98
CA LEU A 108 -5.74 15.25 -15.10
C LEU A 108 -4.53 15.19 -16.06
N GLY A 109 -3.84 14.06 -16.13
CA GLY A 109 -2.81 13.80 -17.14
C GLY A 109 -3.39 13.86 -18.55
N THR A 110 -4.47 13.12 -18.83
CA THR A 110 -5.15 13.14 -20.13
C THR A 110 -5.68 14.53 -20.47
N LEU A 111 -6.23 15.26 -19.50
CA LEU A 111 -6.67 16.65 -19.71
C LEU A 111 -5.47 17.55 -20.08
N GLY A 112 -4.35 17.41 -19.38
CA GLY A 112 -3.11 18.13 -19.67
C GLY A 112 -2.60 17.90 -21.08
N ALA A 113 -2.55 16.63 -21.50
CA ALA A 113 -2.15 16.24 -22.85
C ALA A 113 -3.10 16.82 -23.90
N SER A 114 -4.41 16.77 -23.65
CA SER A 114 -5.45 17.28 -24.56
C SER A 114 -5.37 18.80 -24.73
N VAL A 115 -5.16 19.54 -23.63
CA VAL A 115 -4.98 21.00 -23.67
C VAL A 115 -3.72 21.36 -24.44
N ALA A 116 -2.60 20.68 -24.18
CA ALA A 116 -1.36 20.92 -24.92
C ALA A 116 -1.51 20.62 -26.42
N ASN A 117 -2.25 19.58 -26.79
CA ASN A 117 -2.56 19.28 -28.19
C ASN A 117 -3.29 20.43 -28.88
N VAL A 118 -4.34 20.96 -28.24
CA VAL A 118 -5.12 22.10 -28.79
C VAL A 118 -4.23 23.35 -28.91
N LEU A 119 -3.44 23.68 -27.89
CA LEU A 119 -2.54 24.83 -27.93
C LEU A 119 -1.44 24.68 -29.00
N SER A 120 -0.96 23.46 -29.24
CA SER A 120 0.01 23.13 -30.29
C SER A 120 -0.61 23.33 -31.69
N GLN A 121 -1.84 22.85 -31.91
CA GLN A 121 -2.57 23.03 -33.17
C GLN A 121 -2.84 24.51 -33.51
N HIS A 122 -3.04 25.35 -32.48
CA HIS A 122 -3.19 26.80 -32.66
C HIS A 122 -1.87 27.58 -32.69
N SER A 123 -0.72 26.90 -32.71
CA SER A 123 0.61 27.52 -32.72
C SER A 123 0.87 28.47 -31.55
N ILE A 124 0.17 28.26 -30.42
CA ILE A 124 0.40 29.01 -29.17
C ILE A 124 1.65 28.47 -28.47
N LEU A 125 1.85 27.15 -28.52
CA LEU A 125 3.05 26.50 -28.03
C LEU A 125 4.11 26.47 -29.15
N PRO A 126 5.40 26.66 -28.80
CA PRO A 126 6.47 26.53 -29.78
C PRO A 126 6.53 25.08 -30.29
N PRO A 127 6.96 24.84 -31.53
CA PRO A 127 7.13 23.48 -32.02
C PRO A 127 8.24 22.80 -31.21
N LEU A 128 7.85 21.86 -30.34
CA LEU A 128 8.83 21.01 -29.64
C LEU A 128 9.30 19.88 -30.56
N GLU A 129 8.51 19.54 -31.60
CA GLU A 129 8.73 18.43 -32.53
C GLU A 129 7.99 18.64 -33.87
N VAL A 130 8.33 17.84 -34.87
CA VAL A 130 7.78 17.86 -36.25
C VAL A 130 6.26 17.66 -36.32
N LEU A 131 5.66 16.98 -35.34
CA LEU A 131 4.23 16.63 -35.32
C LEU A 131 3.45 17.19 -34.11
N GLY A 132 4.06 18.05 -33.30
CA GLY A 132 3.38 18.68 -32.15
C GLY A 132 3.05 17.76 -30.96
N GLY A 133 3.60 16.54 -30.92
CA GLY A 133 3.33 15.52 -29.89
C GLY A 133 4.08 15.71 -28.56
N GLY A 134 5.28 16.27 -28.59
CA GLY A 134 6.13 16.43 -27.41
C GLY A 134 5.50 17.22 -26.26
N TRP A 135 4.76 18.29 -26.56
CA TRP A 135 4.04 19.05 -25.53
C TRP A 135 2.92 18.25 -24.89
N CYS A 136 2.22 17.40 -25.66
CA CYS A 136 1.16 16.54 -25.15
C CYS A 136 1.70 15.52 -24.17
N LEU A 137 2.84 14.90 -24.51
CA LEU A 137 3.52 13.95 -23.62
C LEU A 137 4.06 14.65 -22.38
N LEU A 138 4.75 15.77 -22.54
CA LEU A 138 5.32 16.51 -21.42
C LEU A 138 4.24 17.02 -20.45
N SER A 139 3.18 17.65 -20.96
CA SER A 139 2.10 18.14 -20.10
C SER A 139 1.34 16.98 -19.45
N GLY A 140 1.06 15.91 -20.19
CA GLY A 140 0.39 14.71 -19.69
C GLY A 140 1.18 14.04 -18.58
N PHE A 141 2.47 13.77 -18.82
CA PHE A 141 3.41 13.22 -17.85
C PHE A 141 3.48 14.09 -16.59
N LEU A 142 3.74 15.39 -16.73
CA LEU A 142 3.87 16.29 -15.59
C LEU A 142 2.57 16.36 -14.79
N MET A 143 1.42 16.54 -15.44
CA MET A 143 0.13 16.59 -14.75
C MET A 143 -0.23 15.26 -14.09
N TYR A 144 0.10 14.12 -14.72
CA TYR A 144 -0.09 12.81 -14.11
C TYR A 144 0.70 12.67 -12.81
N TYR A 145 2.02 12.87 -12.83
CA TYR A 145 2.86 12.63 -11.65
C TYR A 145 2.66 13.70 -10.57
N LEU A 146 2.44 14.96 -10.95
CA LEU A 146 2.07 16.00 -9.97
C LEU A 146 0.77 15.62 -9.27
N THR A 147 -0.27 15.26 -10.01
CA THR A 147 -1.54 14.82 -9.43
C THR A 147 -1.35 13.56 -8.60
N LEU A 148 -0.64 12.56 -9.09
CA LEU A 148 -0.41 11.30 -8.38
C LEU A 148 0.22 11.57 -7.00
N LEU A 149 1.20 12.46 -6.91
CA LEU A 149 1.93 12.77 -5.68
C LEU A 149 1.23 13.80 -4.79
N SER A 150 0.47 14.74 -5.37
CA SER A 150 -0.14 15.86 -4.63
C SER A 150 -1.62 15.68 -4.34
N TRP A 151 -2.31 14.70 -4.94
CA TRP A 151 -3.73 14.46 -4.69
C TRP A 151 -3.96 14.04 -3.23
N ARG A 152 -4.93 14.70 -2.58
CA ARG A 152 -5.21 14.55 -1.14
C ARG A 152 -6.57 13.90 -0.91
N PRO A 153 -6.67 12.56 -0.99
CA PRO A 153 -7.91 11.88 -0.68
C PRO A 153 -8.31 12.10 0.79
N SER A 154 -9.59 12.34 1.02
CA SER A 154 -10.17 12.55 2.35
C SER A 154 -10.43 11.26 3.13
N THR A 155 -10.17 10.10 2.52
CA THR A 155 -10.38 8.77 3.09
C THR A 155 -9.71 8.62 4.45
N ILE A 156 -10.48 8.20 5.46
CA ILE A 156 -9.97 7.84 6.78
C ILE A 156 -9.49 6.39 6.73
N LEU A 157 -8.18 6.21 6.91
CA LEU A 157 -7.48 4.93 6.82
C LEU A 157 -7.10 4.45 8.22
N PHE A 158 -7.32 3.17 8.51
CA PHE A 158 -6.58 2.52 9.58
C PHE A 158 -5.30 1.92 9.01
N TRP A 159 -4.18 2.36 9.56
CA TRP A 159 -2.86 1.81 9.30
C TRP A 159 -2.15 1.66 10.64
N ASP A 160 -1.75 0.46 11.01
CA ASP A 160 -1.26 0.12 12.34
C ASP A 160 -0.14 1.02 12.87
N CYS A 161 0.89 1.33 12.09
CA CYS A 161 2.00 2.20 12.49
C CYS A 161 1.59 3.67 12.67
N ALA A 162 0.46 4.07 12.07
CA ALA A 162 -0.11 5.40 12.15
C ALA A 162 -1.20 5.52 13.20
N CYS A 163 -1.92 4.45 13.51
CA CYS A 163 -3.13 4.50 14.34
C CYS A 163 -2.93 3.85 15.73
N ILE A 164 -1.89 3.02 15.89
CA ILE A 164 -1.48 2.46 17.18
C ILE A 164 -0.20 3.15 17.63
N ASN A 165 -0.16 3.59 18.90
CA ASN A 165 1.02 4.23 19.46
C ASN A 165 2.17 3.21 19.53
N GLN A 166 3.28 3.49 18.84
CA GLN A 166 4.43 2.58 18.79
C GLN A 166 5.47 2.83 19.88
N HIS A 167 5.30 3.88 20.70
CA HIS A 167 6.23 4.29 21.75
C HIS A 167 5.70 3.96 23.14
N ASP A 168 4.44 4.30 23.42
CA ASP A 168 3.79 4.04 24.70
C ASP A 168 3.22 2.62 24.72
N GLN A 169 3.74 1.77 25.61
CA GLN A 169 3.34 0.36 25.69
C GLN A 169 1.89 0.17 26.15
N THR A 170 1.39 1.05 27.02
CA THR A 170 0.01 1.00 27.50
C THR A 170 -0.94 1.36 26.37
N LEU A 171 -0.70 2.48 25.68
CA LEU A 171 -1.51 2.88 24.53
C LEU A 171 -1.40 1.89 23.36
N LYS A 172 -0.23 1.24 23.21
CA LYS A 172 -0.05 0.16 22.24
C LYS A 172 -0.94 -1.04 22.57
N ALA A 173 -0.90 -1.50 23.82
CA ALA A 173 -1.70 -2.63 24.28
C ALA A 173 -3.21 -2.33 24.16
N GLU A 174 -3.63 -1.13 24.53
CA GLU A 174 -5.03 -0.70 24.39
C GLU A 174 -5.48 -0.59 22.94
N GLY A 175 -4.62 -0.07 22.06
CA GLY A 175 -4.86 -0.04 20.61
C GLY A 175 -4.99 -1.43 20.00
N LEU A 176 -4.12 -2.36 20.40
CA LEU A 176 -4.16 -3.76 19.95
C LEU A 176 -5.40 -4.50 20.47
N ALA A 177 -5.75 -4.30 21.74
CA ALA A 177 -6.96 -4.87 22.34
C ALA A 177 -8.23 -4.29 21.68
N SER A 178 -8.18 -3.05 21.19
CA SER A 178 -9.31 -2.40 20.49
C SER A 178 -9.41 -2.74 19.00
N LEU A 179 -8.56 -3.61 18.46
CA LEU A 179 -8.53 -3.92 17.02
C LEU A 179 -9.85 -4.49 16.51
N GLY A 180 -10.53 -5.31 17.32
CA GLY A 180 -11.85 -5.83 16.97
C GLY A 180 -12.86 -4.71 16.70
N ALA A 181 -12.90 -3.69 17.55
CA ALA A 181 -13.77 -2.52 17.33
C ALA A 181 -13.38 -1.72 16.09
N ILE A 182 -12.08 -1.53 15.86
CA ILE A 182 -11.55 -0.85 14.67
C ILE A 182 -12.00 -1.58 13.39
N LEU A 183 -11.89 -2.91 13.35
CA LEU A 183 -12.33 -3.73 12.22
C LEU A 183 -13.85 -3.62 12.02
N LYS A 184 -14.63 -3.72 13.10
CA LYS A 184 -16.09 -3.59 13.08
C LYS A 184 -16.56 -2.22 12.57
N GLN A 185 -15.82 -1.15 12.88
CA GLN A 185 -16.11 0.23 12.44
C GLN A 185 -15.53 0.56 11.05
N SER A 186 -14.76 -0.35 10.45
CA SER A 186 -14.17 -0.16 9.12
C SER A 186 -15.16 -0.52 8.02
N LYS A 187 -15.38 0.38 7.05
CA LYS A 187 -16.33 0.17 5.93
C LYS A 187 -15.83 -0.85 4.90
N SER A 188 -14.53 -0.90 4.68
CA SER A 188 -13.86 -1.80 3.73
C SER A 188 -12.56 -2.34 4.32
N LEU A 189 -12.16 -3.54 3.89
CA LEU A 189 -10.88 -4.16 4.21
C LEU A 189 -10.02 -4.25 2.94
N LEU A 190 -8.88 -3.58 2.94
CA LEU A 190 -7.83 -3.75 1.93
C LEU A 190 -6.77 -4.69 2.48
N VAL A 191 -6.62 -5.84 1.82
CA VAL A 191 -5.59 -6.83 2.13
C VAL A 191 -4.45 -6.66 1.15
N LEU A 192 -3.29 -6.20 1.65
CA LEU A 192 -2.05 -6.14 0.88
C LEU A 192 -1.33 -7.49 1.02
N TRP A 193 -1.67 -8.42 0.14
CA TRP A 193 -1.27 -9.82 0.22
C TRP A 193 0.11 -10.04 -0.38
N ASP A 194 1.11 -10.24 0.47
CA ASP A 194 2.42 -10.75 0.08
C ASP A 194 2.59 -12.24 0.46
N GLN A 195 3.71 -12.83 0.06
CA GLN A 195 4.03 -14.24 0.31
C GLN A 195 4.01 -14.61 1.81
N THR A 196 4.23 -13.66 2.71
CA THR A 196 4.22 -13.91 4.16
C THR A 196 2.86 -13.68 4.81
N PHE A 197 1.86 -13.17 4.08
CA PHE A 197 0.57 -12.73 4.66
C PHE A 197 -0.13 -13.85 5.45
N VAL A 198 -0.37 -15.01 4.82
CA VAL A 198 -1.03 -16.15 5.49
C VAL A 198 -0.22 -16.76 6.63
N SER A 199 1.11 -16.60 6.58
CA SER A 199 2.00 -17.13 7.61
C SER A 199 1.94 -16.33 8.90
N ARG A 200 1.20 -15.21 8.93
CA ARG A 200 1.05 -14.34 10.11
C ARG A 200 -0.33 -14.51 10.69
N LEU A 201 -0.39 -15.10 11.89
CA LEU A 201 -1.65 -15.33 12.60
C LEU A 201 -2.46 -14.04 12.74
N TRP A 202 -1.78 -12.92 13.03
CA TRP A 202 -2.40 -11.62 13.17
C TRP A 202 -3.13 -11.14 11.90
N CYS A 203 -2.52 -11.29 10.73
CA CYS A 203 -3.13 -10.89 9.46
C CYS A 203 -4.39 -11.72 9.14
N MET A 204 -4.32 -13.03 9.41
CA MET A 204 -5.48 -13.92 9.24
C MET A 204 -6.59 -13.62 10.26
N PHE A 205 -6.22 -13.31 11.50
CA PHE A 205 -7.15 -12.83 12.52
C PHE A 205 -7.89 -11.56 12.08
N GLU A 206 -7.18 -10.55 11.55
CA GLU A 206 -7.80 -9.30 11.06
C GLU A 206 -8.85 -9.57 9.98
N MET A 207 -8.52 -10.42 9.01
CA MET A 207 -9.45 -10.80 7.94
C MET A 207 -10.65 -11.59 8.48
N ALA A 208 -10.42 -12.58 9.33
CA ALA A 208 -11.47 -13.39 9.94
C ALA A 208 -12.40 -12.55 10.82
N ALA A 209 -11.84 -11.69 11.68
CA ALA A 209 -12.62 -10.81 12.55
C ALA A 209 -13.44 -9.79 11.75
N TYR A 210 -12.88 -9.22 10.67
CA TYR A 210 -13.64 -8.34 9.77
C TYR A 210 -14.85 -9.05 9.14
N LEU A 211 -14.63 -10.26 8.60
CA LEU A 211 -15.69 -11.06 8.00
C LEU A 211 -16.74 -11.47 9.04
N HIS A 212 -16.31 -11.91 10.23
CA HIS A 212 -17.20 -12.28 11.33
C HIS A 212 -18.09 -11.11 11.77
N SER A 213 -17.53 -9.90 11.89
CA SER A 213 -18.29 -8.69 12.25
C SER A 213 -19.36 -8.29 11.23
N ARG A 214 -19.36 -8.94 10.06
CA ARG A 214 -20.21 -8.67 8.90
C ARG A 214 -20.97 -9.89 8.40
N ALA A 215 -21.15 -10.93 9.22
CA ALA A 215 -21.89 -12.13 8.81
C ALA A 215 -23.28 -11.81 8.20
N ASP A 216 -23.97 -10.80 8.73
CA ASP A 216 -25.30 -10.36 8.27
C ASP A 216 -25.28 -9.16 7.30
N LYS A 217 -24.10 -8.71 6.84
CA LYS A 217 -23.93 -7.50 6.02
C LYS A 217 -23.04 -7.79 4.81
N SER A 218 -23.10 -6.93 3.79
CA SER A 218 -22.12 -7.01 2.70
C SER A 218 -20.70 -6.72 3.22
N ALA A 219 -19.81 -7.69 3.06
CA ALA A 219 -18.39 -7.54 3.34
C ALA A 219 -17.68 -7.00 2.09
N SER A 220 -17.10 -5.80 2.19
CA SER A 220 -16.23 -5.25 1.15
C SER A 220 -14.79 -5.61 1.48
N VAL A 221 -14.26 -6.65 0.86
CA VAL A 221 -12.85 -7.08 0.96
C VAL A 221 -12.20 -6.91 -0.41
N THR A 222 -11.08 -6.21 -0.46
CA THR A 222 -10.25 -6.08 -1.67
C THR A 222 -8.88 -6.65 -1.37
N VAL A 223 -8.49 -7.68 -2.12
CA VAL A 223 -7.15 -8.29 -2.02
C VAL A 223 -6.29 -7.77 -3.16
N ARG A 224 -5.08 -7.29 -2.86
CA ARG A 224 -4.12 -6.78 -3.85
C ARG A 224 -2.71 -7.24 -3.49
N SER A 225 -1.94 -7.69 -4.49
CA SER A 225 -0.49 -7.85 -4.31
C SER A 225 0.16 -6.48 -4.11
N PRO A 226 1.10 -6.31 -3.17
CA PRO A 226 1.92 -5.10 -3.05
C PRO A 226 2.66 -4.71 -4.33
N LEU A 227 2.85 -5.65 -5.28
CA LEU A 227 3.48 -5.38 -6.57
C LEU A 227 2.57 -4.66 -7.57
N THR A 228 1.25 -4.58 -7.34
CA THR A 228 0.33 -3.89 -8.26
C THR A 228 0.75 -2.45 -8.53
N GLY A 229 1.10 -1.69 -7.49
CA GLY A 229 1.55 -0.30 -7.65
C GLY A 229 2.87 -0.19 -8.43
N VAL A 230 3.82 -1.10 -8.17
CA VAL A 230 5.11 -1.15 -8.88
C VAL A 230 4.90 -1.46 -10.35
N LEU A 231 4.06 -2.46 -10.66
CA LEU A 231 3.75 -2.86 -12.02
C LEU A 231 3.11 -1.72 -12.80
N VAL A 232 2.05 -1.10 -12.27
CA VAL A 232 1.35 0.01 -12.94
C VAL A 232 2.29 1.17 -13.22
N LEU A 233 3.09 1.59 -12.23
CA LEU A 233 4.05 2.69 -12.43
C LEU A 233 5.17 2.32 -13.41
N SER A 234 5.64 1.07 -13.38
CA SER A 234 6.67 0.60 -14.33
C SER A 234 6.16 0.57 -15.77
N VAL A 235 4.92 0.10 -15.99
CA VAL A 235 4.28 0.10 -17.30
C VAL A 235 4.08 1.53 -17.78
N HIS A 236 3.51 2.40 -16.94
CA HIS A 236 3.29 3.79 -17.27
C HIS A 236 4.59 4.51 -17.62
N ALA A 237 5.62 4.41 -16.76
CA ALA A 237 6.94 5.01 -17.01
C ALA A 237 7.59 4.46 -18.29
N CYS A 238 7.47 3.16 -18.57
CA CYS A 238 8.02 2.55 -19.79
C CYS A 238 7.32 3.07 -21.05
N LEU A 239 5.99 3.21 -21.02
CA LEU A 239 5.20 3.74 -22.14
C LEU A 239 5.57 5.20 -22.40
N GLU A 240 5.53 6.04 -21.36
CA GLU A 240 5.90 7.46 -21.46
C GLU A 240 7.33 7.63 -21.97
N PHE A 241 8.29 6.89 -21.41
CA PHE A 241 9.67 6.92 -21.87
C PHE A 241 9.79 6.56 -23.35
N THR A 242 9.18 5.45 -23.78
CA THR A 242 9.19 5.03 -25.20
C THR A 242 8.54 6.07 -26.10
N SER A 243 7.44 6.68 -25.66
CA SER A 243 6.78 7.78 -26.38
C SER A 243 7.72 8.97 -26.52
N PHE A 244 8.34 9.47 -25.45
CA PHE A 244 9.32 10.56 -25.55
C PHE A 244 10.46 10.23 -26.53
N LEU A 245 10.96 8.99 -26.53
CA LEU A 245 12.02 8.58 -27.45
C LEU A 245 11.60 8.60 -28.91
N TYR A 246 10.37 8.18 -29.23
CA TYR A 246 9.83 8.21 -30.60
C TYR A 246 9.75 9.63 -31.14
N PHE A 247 9.50 10.58 -30.24
CA PHE A 247 9.15 11.96 -30.54
C PHE A 247 10.36 12.91 -30.49
N LEU A 248 11.51 12.47 -29.96
CA LEU A 248 12.78 13.19 -30.05
C LEU A 248 13.13 13.48 -31.52
N PRO A 249 13.37 14.76 -31.89
CA PRO A 249 13.60 15.14 -33.29
C PRO A 249 15.06 14.85 -33.67
N ALA A 250 15.37 13.56 -33.85
CA ALA A 250 16.73 13.06 -34.05
C ALA A 250 17.42 13.70 -35.28
N ASP A 251 16.65 13.97 -36.34
CA ASP A 251 17.15 14.59 -37.58
C ASP A 251 17.47 16.09 -37.44
N SER A 252 16.96 16.74 -36.40
CA SER A 252 17.21 18.18 -36.15
C SER A 252 18.40 18.45 -35.24
N ILE A 253 18.85 17.43 -34.50
CA ILE A 253 19.86 17.58 -33.43
C ILE A 253 21.19 16.89 -33.81
N PHE A 254 21.15 15.82 -34.61
CA PHE A 254 22.30 14.95 -34.83
C PHE A 254 22.64 14.78 -36.31
N GLU A 255 23.94 14.67 -36.62
CA GLU A 255 24.38 14.19 -37.94
C GLU A 255 23.93 12.74 -38.17
N PRO A 256 23.72 12.28 -39.42
CA PRO A 256 23.20 10.94 -39.70
C PRO A 256 23.96 9.78 -39.01
N SER A 257 25.28 9.90 -38.85
CA SER A 257 26.12 8.93 -38.14
C SER A 257 25.85 8.92 -36.63
N GLN A 258 25.57 10.07 -36.04
CA GLN A 258 25.22 10.25 -34.63
C GLN A 258 23.78 9.82 -34.36
N THR A 259 22.85 10.06 -35.29
CA THR A 259 21.45 9.63 -35.23
C THR A 259 21.34 8.12 -35.01
N MET A 260 22.12 7.32 -35.73
CA MET A 260 22.14 5.86 -35.56
C MET A 260 22.64 5.42 -34.18
N VAL A 261 23.66 6.11 -33.64
CA VAL A 261 24.18 5.83 -32.28
C VAL A 261 23.13 6.19 -31.23
N VAL A 262 22.47 7.34 -31.36
CA VAL A 262 21.40 7.77 -30.46
C VAL A 262 20.24 6.78 -30.50
N ILE A 263 19.73 6.43 -31.68
CA ILE A 263 18.67 5.40 -31.84
C ILE A 263 19.08 4.08 -31.18
N GLY A 264 20.34 3.65 -31.33
CA GLY A 264 20.88 2.46 -30.68
C GLY A 264 20.79 2.52 -29.14
N TRP A 265 21.21 3.63 -28.53
CA TRP A 265 21.09 3.82 -27.07
C TRP A 265 19.64 3.89 -26.61
N LEU A 266 18.78 4.57 -27.37
CA LEU A 266 17.35 4.68 -27.08
C LEU A 266 16.65 3.31 -27.15
N ALA A 267 16.96 2.51 -28.16
CA ALA A 267 16.47 1.15 -28.29
C ALA A 267 16.94 0.27 -27.12
N LEU A 268 18.21 0.38 -26.71
CA LEU A 268 18.73 -0.33 -25.55
C LEU A 268 17.97 0.05 -24.26
N LEU A 269 17.76 1.34 -24.01
CA LEU A 269 17.00 1.80 -22.84
C LEU A 269 15.54 1.31 -22.89
N GLY A 270 14.91 1.32 -24.06
CA GLY A 270 13.58 0.74 -24.27
C GLY A 270 13.53 -0.76 -23.95
N ILE A 271 14.51 -1.53 -24.42
CA ILE A 271 14.63 -2.98 -24.12
C ILE A 271 14.84 -3.24 -22.63
N LEU A 272 15.68 -2.43 -21.96
CA LEU A 272 15.91 -2.55 -20.52
C LEU A 272 14.64 -2.22 -19.72
N SER A 273 13.95 -1.14 -20.08
CA SER A 273 12.67 -0.75 -19.46
C SER A 273 11.60 -1.83 -19.66
N PHE A 274 11.46 -2.35 -20.88
CA PHE A 274 10.52 -3.43 -21.17
C PHE A 274 10.87 -4.72 -20.40
N SER A 275 12.15 -5.09 -20.38
CA SER A 275 12.65 -6.23 -19.59
C SER A 275 12.32 -6.07 -18.10
N PHE A 276 12.45 -4.86 -17.56
CA PHE A 276 12.05 -4.55 -16.18
C PHE A 276 10.55 -4.72 -15.96
N VAL A 277 9.70 -4.22 -16.87
CA VAL A 277 8.24 -4.42 -16.82
C VAL A 277 7.89 -5.90 -16.86
N VAL A 278 8.47 -6.67 -17.79
CA VAL A 278 8.25 -8.12 -17.90
C VAL A 278 8.68 -8.85 -16.64
N SER A 279 9.80 -8.45 -16.03
CA SER A 279 10.25 -9.00 -14.74
C SER A 279 9.24 -8.74 -13.62
N ASN A 280 8.74 -7.50 -13.50
CA ASN A 280 7.71 -7.15 -12.51
C ASN A 280 6.38 -7.86 -12.77
N PHE A 281 5.98 -8.01 -14.04
CA PHE A 281 4.78 -8.73 -14.43
C PHE A 281 4.87 -10.22 -14.06
N ARG A 282 6.02 -10.86 -14.34
CA ARG A 282 6.28 -12.25 -13.91
C ARG A 282 6.28 -12.38 -12.39
N ALA A 283 6.90 -11.44 -11.67
CA ALA A 283 6.89 -11.43 -10.21
C ALA A 283 5.47 -11.27 -9.66
N TYR A 284 4.67 -10.38 -10.26
CA TYR A 284 3.26 -10.19 -9.89
C TYR A 284 2.44 -11.48 -10.06
N TRP A 285 2.55 -12.16 -11.21
CA TRP A 285 1.83 -13.42 -11.42
C TRP A 285 2.28 -14.52 -10.46
N ARG A 286 3.59 -14.65 -10.20
CA ARG A 286 4.09 -15.60 -9.20
C ARG A 286 3.53 -15.30 -7.80
N ASP A 287 3.38 -14.04 -7.43
CA ASP A 287 2.76 -13.65 -6.16
C ASP A 287 1.28 -14.04 -6.10
N ILE A 288 0.54 -13.94 -7.22
CA ILE A 288 -0.84 -14.40 -7.32
C ILE A 288 -0.94 -15.93 -7.20
N ASP A 289 -0.10 -16.67 -7.93
CA ASP A 289 -0.07 -18.14 -7.86
C ASP A 289 0.29 -18.61 -6.43
N THR A 290 1.27 -17.95 -5.81
CA THR A 290 1.67 -18.24 -4.42
C THR A 290 0.54 -17.93 -3.45
N MET A 291 -0.17 -16.81 -3.64
CA MET A 291 -1.34 -16.45 -2.85
C MET A 291 -2.43 -17.52 -2.94
N GLU A 292 -2.75 -18.00 -4.13
CA GLU A 292 -3.74 -19.07 -4.34
C GLU A 292 -3.33 -20.35 -3.61
N GLN A 293 -2.08 -20.79 -3.78
CA GLN A 293 -1.55 -21.97 -3.08
C GLN A 293 -1.59 -21.81 -1.56
N HIS A 294 -1.27 -20.63 -1.05
CA HIS A 294 -1.32 -20.30 0.37
C HIS A 294 -2.75 -20.31 0.92
N MET A 295 -3.74 -19.88 0.14
CA MET A 295 -5.15 -19.97 0.53
C MET A 295 -5.64 -21.41 0.58
N LEU A 296 -5.25 -22.24 -0.41
CA LEU A 296 -5.66 -23.64 -0.49
C LEU A 296 -5.05 -24.51 0.63
N ASN A 297 -3.82 -24.19 1.04
CA ASN A 297 -3.07 -24.98 2.03
C ASN A 297 -3.00 -24.30 3.39
N PHE A 298 -3.83 -23.28 3.66
CA PHE A 298 -3.78 -22.57 4.93
C PHE A 298 -4.17 -23.50 6.09
N ALA A 299 -3.28 -23.63 7.06
CA ALA A 299 -3.53 -24.28 8.34
C ALA A 299 -3.16 -23.35 9.49
N LEU A 300 -4.03 -23.26 10.50
CA LEU A 300 -3.82 -22.40 11.67
C LEU A 300 -2.54 -22.78 12.43
N GLY A 301 -2.21 -24.08 12.48
CA GLY A 301 -1.02 -24.61 13.17
C GLY A 301 0.31 -24.16 12.56
N ASP A 302 0.32 -23.77 11.28
CA ASP A 302 1.54 -23.34 10.57
C ASP A 302 1.77 -21.82 10.64
N SER A 303 0.84 -21.10 11.29
CA SER A 303 0.89 -19.64 11.41
C SER A 303 1.89 -19.18 12.47
N LYS A 304 2.71 -18.19 12.15
CA LYS A 304 3.67 -17.53 13.04
C LYS A 304 3.01 -16.37 13.79
N CYS A 305 3.27 -16.29 15.09
CA CYS A 305 2.98 -15.10 15.91
C CYS A 305 4.00 -13.98 15.68
#